data_AF-A0A7X3FHA1-F1
#
_entry.id   AF-A0A7X3FHA1-F1
#
_cell.length_a   1.000
_cell.length_b   1.000
_cell.length_c   1.000
_cell.angle_alpha   90.00
_cell.angle_beta   90.00
_cell.angle_gamma   90.00
#
_symmetry.space_group_name_H-M   'P 1'
#
loop_
_entity.id
_entity.type
_entity.pdbx_description
1 polymer ?
#
loop_
_entity_poly.entity_id
_entity_poly.type
_entity_poly.pdbx_seq_one_letter_code
_entity_poly.pdbx_strand_id
1 'polypeptide(L)'
;MGTNRLAGIRKFITQEKERILLNIRNGTIGREQATGSLNTLYQLAADIHDINYMKELSSTIALLRSASDTWQGQGIYVNKTANSAPYPPG
;
A
#
# COMPACT_ATOMS: atom_id res chain seq x y z
N MET A 1 4.58 -16.25 28.60
CA MET A 1 5.41 -15.22 27.94
C MET A 1 5.13 -15.01 26.43
N GLY A 2 4.19 -15.72 25.79
CA GLY A 2 3.98 -15.63 24.33
C GLY A 2 3.03 -14.53 23.82
N THR A 3 2.05 -14.09 24.63
CA THR A 3 0.96 -13.20 24.17
C THR A 3 1.41 -11.78 23.88
N ASN A 4 2.30 -11.21 24.69
CA ASN A 4 2.81 -9.85 24.52
C ASN A 4 3.66 -9.70 23.24
N ARG A 5 4.38 -10.75 22.84
CA ARG A 5 5.19 -10.74 21.62
C ARG A 5 4.31 -10.72 20.37
N LEU A 6 3.26 -11.55 20.34
CA LEU A 6 2.29 -11.58 19.23
C LEU A 6 1.55 -10.24 19.11
N ALA A 7 1.15 -9.64 20.24
CA ALA A 7 0.54 -8.32 20.25
C ALA A 7 1.48 -7.24 19.68
N GLY A 8 2.78 -7.30 20.02
CA GLY A 8 3.80 -6.41 19.46
C GLY A 8 3.96 -6.55 17.94
N ILE A 9 4.00 -7.79 17.44
CA ILE A 9 4.12 -8.06 15.99
C ILE A 9 2.87 -7.56 15.25
N ARG A 10 1.66 -7.81 15.77
CA ARG A 10 0.41 -7.30 15.18
C ARG A 10 0.40 -5.77 15.11
N LYS A 11 0.78 -5.10 16.20
CA LYS A 11 0.87 -3.65 16.25
C LYS A 11 1.87 -3.12 15.21
N PHE A 12 3.03 -3.76 15.09
CA PHE A 12 4.02 -3.42 14.09
C PHE A 12 3.46 -3.55 12.67
N ILE A 13 2.83 -4.68 12.33
CA ILE A 13 2.23 -4.92 11.01
C ILE A 13 1.22 -3.82 10.67
N THR A 14 0.32 -3.46 11.61
CA THR A 14 -0.66 -2.38 11.39
C THR A 14 0.01 -1.05 11.09
N GLN A 15 0.94 -0.61 11.95
CA GLN A 15 1.60 0.69 11.81
C GLN A 15 2.43 0.77 10.53
N GLU A 16 3.13 -0.31 10.20
CA GLU A 16 3.98 -0.35 9.02
C GLU A 16 3.17 -0.41 7.73
N LYS A 17 2.04 -1.12 7.72
CA LYS A 17 1.09 -1.09 6.61
C LYS A 17 0.59 0.33 6.35
N GLU A 18 0.16 1.05 7.39
CA GLU A 18 -0.30 2.44 7.27
C GLU A 18 0.80 3.37 6.74
N ARG A 19 2.03 3.22 7.24
CA ARG A 19 3.19 3.99 6.75
C ARG A 19 3.46 3.75 5.27
N ILE A 20 3.43 2.49 4.81
CA ILE A 20 3.62 2.14 3.40
C ILE A 20 2.53 2.76 2.53
N LEU A 21 1.26 2.66 2.96
CA LEU A 21 0.12 3.23 2.23
C LEU A 21 0.18 4.77 2.16
N LEU A 22 0.66 5.43 3.21
CA LEU A 22 0.90 6.87 3.20
C LEU A 22 2.04 7.24 2.24
N ASN A 23 3.14 6.50 2.27
CA ASN A 23 4.31 6.77 1.43
C ASN A 23 4.00 6.60 -0.06
N ILE A 24 3.19 5.60 -0.44
CA ILE A 24 2.78 5.44 -1.84
C ILE A 24 1.82 6.55 -2.27
N ARG A 25 0.88 6.95 -1.40
CA ARG A 25 -0.04 8.06 -1.66
C ARG A 25 0.69 9.39 -1.85
N ASN A 26 1.76 9.61 -1.10
CA ASN A 26 2.58 10.81 -1.19
C ASN A 26 3.63 10.75 -2.31
N GLY A 27 3.70 9.64 -3.07
CA GLY A 27 4.72 9.43 -4.10
C GLY A 27 6.13 9.27 -3.56
N THR A 28 6.31 9.07 -2.25
CA THR A 28 7.62 8.87 -1.62
C THR A 28 8.25 7.53 -2.01
N ILE A 29 7.43 6.51 -2.24
CA ILE A 29 7.87 5.18 -2.70
C ILE A 29 7.09 4.73 -3.92
N GLY A 30 7.74 3.93 -4.75
CA GLY A 30 7.13 3.32 -5.93
C GLY A 30 6.18 2.17 -5.59
N ARG A 31 5.29 1.82 -6.53
CA ARG A 31 4.38 0.66 -6.40
C ARG A 31 5.13 -0.65 -6.11
N GLU A 32 6.25 -0.88 -6.80
CA GLU A 32 7.06 -2.10 -6.60
C GLU A 32 7.67 -2.16 -5.20
N GLN A 33 8.21 -1.03 -4.72
CA GLN A 33 8.76 -0.92 -3.36
C GLN A 33 7.68 -1.13 -2.29
N ALA A 34 6.50 -0.53 -2.47
CA ALA A 34 5.36 -0.75 -1.58
C ALA A 34 4.90 -2.21 -1.59
N THR A 35 4.83 -2.84 -2.77
CA THR A 35 4.45 -4.25 -2.92
C THR A 35 5.46 -5.17 -2.24
N GLY A 36 6.77 -4.94 -2.42
CA GLY A 36 7.82 -5.69 -1.73
C GLY A 36 7.71 -5.56 -0.21
N SER A 37 7.49 -4.35 0.29
CA SER A 37 7.34 -4.09 1.73
C SER A 37 6.11 -4.80 2.32
N LEU A 38 4.97 -4.77 1.62
CA LEU A 38 3.75 -5.47 2.04
C LEU A 38 3.90 -7.00 1.99
N ASN A 39 4.68 -7.54 1.05
CA ASN A 39 5.01 -8.97 1.02
C ASN A 39 5.81 -9.39 2.27
N THR A 40 6.75 -8.56 2.73
CA THR A 40 7.46 -8.82 3.99
C THR A 40 6.51 -8.81 5.17
N LEU A 41 5.56 -7.87 5.24
CA LEU A 41 4.53 -7.88 6.29
C LEU A 41 3.64 -9.13 6.22
N TYR A 42 3.34 -9.61 5.01
CA TYR A 42 2.57 -10.83 4.81
C TYR A 42 3.32 -12.06 5.35
N GLN A 43 4.63 -12.16 5.10
CA GLN A 43 5.47 -13.22 5.66
C GLN A 43 5.49 -13.16 7.20
N LEU A 44 5.61 -11.96 7.78
CA LEU A 44 5.53 -11.81 9.24
C LEU A 44 4.15 -12.23 9.80
N ALA A 45 3.07 -11.92 9.09
CA ALA A 45 1.73 -12.38 9.46
C ALA A 45 1.59 -13.90 9.36
N ALA A 46 2.21 -14.52 8.35
CA ALA A 46 2.25 -15.97 8.18
C ALA A 46 3.06 -16.66 9.29
N ASP A 47 4.19 -16.09 9.70
CA ASP A 47 5.04 -16.61 10.79
C ASP A 47 4.32 -16.63 12.14
N ILE A 48 3.40 -15.69 12.37
CA ILE A 48 2.54 -15.67 13.57
C ILE A 48 1.19 -16.36 13.35
N HIS A 49 0.99 -17.02 12.20
CA HIS A 49 -0.24 -17.69 11.79
C HIS A 49 -1.51 -16.83 11.88
N ASP A 50 -1.39 -15.52 11.61
CA ASP A 50 -2.52 -14.60 11.66
C ASP A 50 -3.20 -14.46 10.30
N ILE A 51 -4.19 -15.33 10.08
CA ILE A 51 -4.95 -15.42 8.82
C ILE A 51 -5.63 -14.10 8.46
N ASN A 52 -6.05 -13.30 9.46
CA ASN A 52 -6.75 -12.05 9.19
C ASN A 52 -5.80 -11.02 8.56
N TYR A 53 -4.61 -10.84 9.14
CA TYR A 53 -3.59 -9.98 8.56
C TYR A 53 -3.10 -10.49 7.20
N MET A 54 -2.93 -11.81 7.04
CA MET A 54 -2.55 -12.39 5.75
C MET A 54 -3.56 -12.05 4.65
N LYS A 55 -4.87 -12.18 4.93
CA LYS A 55 -5.94 -11.83 3.98
C LYS A 55 -5.97 -10.34 3.67
N GLU A 56 -5.86 -9.51 4.70
CA GLU A 56 -5.88 -8.05 4.53
C GLU A 56 -4.70 -7.56 3.68
N LEU A 57 -3.50 -8.08 3.95
CA LEU A 57 -2.28 -7.74 3.21
C LEU A 57 -2.34 -8.27 1.77
N SER A 58 -2.82 -9.49 1.54
CA SER A 58 -2.96 -10.03 0.19
C SER A 58 -3.98 -9.25 -0.64
N SER A 59 -5.10 -8.85 -0.05
CA SER A 59 -6.06 -7.94 -0.70
C SER A 59 -5.43 -6.58 -1.02
N THR A 60 -4.66 -6.02 -0.09
CA THR A 60 -3.97 -4.73 -0.31
C THR A 60 -2.95 -4.82 -1.45
N ILE A 61 -2.16 -5.90 -1.51
CA ILE A 61 -1.19 -6.15 -2.58
C ILE A 61 -1.90 -6.31 -3.93
N ALA A 62 -3.00 -7.07 -3.98
CA ALA A 62 -3.78 -7.24 -5.20
C ALA A 62 -4.33 -5.91 -5.71
N LEU A 63 -4.88 -5.08 -4.81
CA LEU A 63 -5.35 -3.73 -5.13
C LEU A 63 -4.24 -2.87 -5.70
N LEU A 64 -3.07 -2.83 -5.05
CA LEU A 64 -1.91 -2.07 -5.52
C LEU A 64 -1.41 -2.52 -6.89
N ARG A 65 -1.49 -3.81 -7.21
CA ARG A 65 -1.12 -4.34 -8.53
C ARG A 65 -2.16 -4.03 -9.60
N SER A 66 -3.45 -4.05 -9.25
CA SER A 66 -4.55 -3.70 -10.16
C SER A 66 -4.71 -2.20 -10.37
N ALA A 67 -4.17 -1.39 -9.46
CA ALA A 67 -4.14 0.05 -9.56
C ALA A 67 -3.35 0.47 -10.81
N SER A 68 -3.99 1.23 -11.70
CA SER A 68 -3.34 1.89 -12.83
C SER A 68 -2.21 2.80 -12.33
N ASP A 69 -1.18 3.03 -13.16
CA ASP A 69 -0.01 3.86 -12.80
C ASP A 69 -0.38 5.31 -12.40
N THR A 70 -1.64 5.72 -12.61
CA THR A 70 -2.21 6.99 -12.19
C THR A 70 -2.29 7.20 -10.67
N TRP A 71 -2.07 6.16 -9.85
CA TRP A 71 -2.00 6.32 -8.38
C TRP A 71 -0.79 7.13 -7.92
N GLN A 72 0.27 7.21 -8.73
CA GLN A 72 1.45 8.04 -8.45
C GLN A 72 1.26 9.52 -8.83
N GLY A 73 0.11 9.91 -9.39
CA GLY A 73 -0.13 11.25 -9.92
C GLY A 73 -1.24 12.07 -9.25
N GLN A 74 -2.15 11.47 -8.47
CA GLN A 74 -3.27 12.22 -7.89
C GLN A 74 -2.94 13.08 -6.66
N GLY A 75 -1.65 13.23 -6.33
CA GLY A 75 -1.17 14.29 -5.43
C GLY A 75 -0.77 15.59 -6.15
N ILE A 76 -0.64 15.58 -7.50
CA ILE A 76 -0.12 16.71 -8.30
C ILE A 76 -1.08 17.11 -9.44
N TYR A 77 -2.28 16.54 -9.57
CA TYR A 77 -3.22 16.95 -10.64
C TYR A 77 -4.61 17.36 -10.17
N VAL A 78 -4.77 17.79 -8.90
CA VAL A 78 -6.07 18.31 -8.42
C VAL A 78 -6.17 19.86 -8.52
N ASN A 79 -5.09 20.57 -8.88
CA ASN A 79 -5.11 22.03 -8.99
C ASN A 79 -4.91 22.60 -10.41
N LYS A 80 -4.87 21.78 -11.45
CA LYS A 80 -4.73 22.29 -12.82
C LYS A 80 -5.30 21.31 -13.83
N THR A 81 -6.62 21.32 -14.01
CA THR A 81 -7.34 21.07 -15.29
C THR A 81 -8.83 20.88 -15.00
N ALA A 82 -9.48 21.87 -14.40
CA ALA A 82 -10.93 22.05 -14.61
C ALA A 82 -11.21 22.84 -15.90
N ASN A 83 -10.20 23.21 -16.70
CA ASN A 83 -10.37 24.21 -17.77
C ASN A 83 -9.45 24.12 -19.00
N SER A 84 -8.98 22.93 -19.41
CA SER A 84 -8.39 22.80 -20.74
C SER A 84 -8.21 21.33 -21.15
N ALA A 85 -9.18 20.78 -21.86
CA ALA A 85 -8.95 19.62 -22.71
C ALA A 85 -8.68 20.12 -24.13
N PRO A 86 -7.44 20.00 -24.66
CA PRO A 86 -7.24 19.97 -26.10
C PRO A 86 -7.30 18.50 -26.54
N TYR A 87 -8.30 18.17 -27.35
CA TYR A 87 -8.35 16.95 -28.16
C TYR A 87 -7.06 16.80 -28.98
N PRO A 88 -6.53 15.59 -29.19
CA PRO A 88 -5.61 15.32 -30.29
C PRO A 88 -6.37 14.78 -31.52
N PRO A 89 -6.11 15.29 -32.73
CA PRO A 89 -6.45 14.64 -33.99
C PRO A 89 -5.35 13.63 -34.38
N GLY A 90 -5.76 12.52 -34.99
CA GLY A 90 -4.88 11.50 -35.57
C GLY A 90 -5.61 10.20 -35.82
#